data_AF-A0A1H6DZW0-F1
#
_entry.id   AF-A0A1H6DZW0-F1
#
_cell.length_a   1.000
_cell.length_b   1.000
_cell.length_c   1.000
_cell.angle_alpha   90.00
_cell.angle_beta   90.00
_cell.angle_gamma   90.00
#
_symmetry.space_group_name_H-M   'P 1'
#
loop_
_entity.id
_entity.type
_entity.pdbx_description
1 polymer ?
#
loop_
_entity_poly.entity_id
_entity_poly.type
_entity_poly.pdbx_seq_one_letter_code
_entity_poly.pdbx_strand_id
1 'polypeptide(L)'
;MSKLNRRHFLVTGLAAGAGAAIPATAAYADPEPPAETGRDLAGKGLRSDPFTLGVASGDPDHEGFVLWTRLAQQPLAEDGLGGMPQTPFTVQWQIYADEGGRRVVHSGVSVAAPEWGHSVHVEVDGLRSDRDYWYRFRVGPYVSAIGRARTAPHPLSYGGGLAMAFVSCAQYEHGYFTSYRRLAEENPDLILHLGDYQYEYTKNTYTIPGGNVRHHDGPETETLANYRQRHAQYKADPDLQAAHAAAPWLVVWDDHELDNNWADEVPEKPEVPQPNFRARREAAFRAYYENMPLRRTSIPRGIDMQLYRRIRWGQMATFHMLDTRQYRDDQGCGDGYRDCPAAVDPARSITGAEQESWLLDGFRKSRAQWDVLGQQVFFAQRDNNAGPAKVTSMDAWDGYVASRRRITQGWIDADVRNPVVLTGDVHAHWASDLKLDYDDPTGPSVGAELVATSISTGGNGADSDPAKHPFLTINPHLKFYNNQRGYVLTKIERDQMTADFKVVPQVQTPGAGVYTRATFVIEDQVPGVQQTYLRPMDPALRAAQQMTVEETVRLETERP
;
A
#
# COMPACT_ATOMS: atom_id res chain seq x y z
N MET A 1 1.10 -39.27 -46.77
CA MET A 1 1.59 -39.33 -45.37
C MET A 1 1.81 -37.90 -44.89
N SER A 2 1.17 -37.51 -43.77
CA SER A 2 1.55 -36.45 -42.81
C SER A 2 1.75 -35.00 -43.34
N LYS A 3 1.22 -33.91 -42.78
CA LYS A 3 0.36 -33.61 -41.61
C LYS A 3 -0.13 -32.15 -41.78
N LEU A 4 -1.37 -31.88 -41.35
CA LEU A 4 -1.96 -30.55 -41.16
C LEU A 4 -1.49 -29.91 -39.83
N ASN A 5 -1.37 -28.58 -39.76
CA ASN A 5 -2.20 -27.76 -38.85
C ASN A 5 -2.09 -26.25 -39.07
N ARG A 6 -3.23 -25.57 -39.24
CA ARG A 6 -3.47 -24.12 -39.10
C ARG A 6 -4.97 -23.88 -38.89
N ARG A 7 -5.33 -23.03 -37.92
CA ARG A 7 -6.51 -22.10 -37.85
C ARG A 7 -6.59 -21.58 -36.40
N HIS A 8 -6.32 -20.32 -36.07
CA HIS A 8 -7.06 -19.08 -36.36
C HIS A 8 -8.58 -19.24 -36.25
N PHE A 9 -9.14 -18.66 -35.20
CA PHE A 9 -10.59 -18.51 -35.00
C PHE A 9 -10.96 -17.02 -35.17
N LEU A 10 -11.93 -16.75 -36.03
CA LEU A 10 -12.44 -15.43 -36.39
C LEU A 10 -13.90 -15.33 -35.94
N VAL A 11 -14.25 -14.16 -35.41
CA VAL A 11 -15.58 -13.70 -35.01
C VAL A 11 -16.43 -13.39 -36.24
N THR A 12 -17.72 -13.80 -36.26
CA THR A 12 -18.93 -12.98 -36.50
C THR A 12 -20.11 -13.83 -37.00
N GLY A 13 -21.31 -13.52 -36.52
CA GLY A 13 -22.57 -13.97 -37.08
C GLY A 13 -23.76 -13.27 -36.41
N LEU A 14 -24.36 -12.30 -37.09
CA LEU A 14 -25.53 -11.54 -36.66
C LEU A 14 -26.56 -11.58 -37.80
N ALA A 15 -27.76 -12.13 -37.56
CA ALA A 15 -29.02 -11.75 -38.23
C ALA A 15 -30.26 -12.46 -37.63
N ALA A 16 -31.13 -11.64 -37.02
CA ALA A 16 -32.61 -11.63 -37.00
C ALA A 16 -33.47 -12.92 -36.79
N GLY A 17 -34.15 -12.96 -35.62
CA GLY A 17 -35.61 -12.94 -35.50
C GLY A 17 -36.43 -14.24 -35.61
N ALA A 18 -36.82 -14.82 -34.45
CA ALA A 18 -38.18 -15.33 -34.14
C ALA A 18 -38.21 -15.89 -32.70
N GLY A 19 -39.24 -15.55 -31.93
CA GLY A 19 -39.39 -15.94 -30.53
C GLY A 19 -39.59 -17.44 -30.34
N ALA A 20 -38.75 -18.04 -29.48
CA ALA A 20 -39.00 -19.32 -28.84
C ALA A 20 -38.37 -19.28 -27.43
N ALA A 21 -39.17 -19.60 -26.42
CA ALA A 21 -38.71 -19.72 -25.04
C ALA A 21 -37.66 -20.86 -24.96
N ILE A 22 -36.44 -20.53 -24.56
CA ILE A 22 -35.39 -21.52 -24.29
C ILE A 22 -35.35 -21.74 -22.77
N PRO A 23 -35.49 -22.98 -22.28
CA PRO A 23 -35.40 -23.28 -20.86
C PRO A 23 -33.98 -22.99 -20.37
N ALA A 24 -33.88 -22.45 -19.15
CA ALA A 24 -32.61 -22.20 -18.47
C ALA A 24 -31.75 -23.46 -18.52
N THR A 25 -30.71 -23.44 -19.37
CA THR A 25 -29.67 -24.46 -19.38
C THR A 25 -28.91 -24.32 -18.07
N ALA A 26 -29.07 -25.32 -17.20
CA ALA A 26 -28.16 -25.54 -16.09
C ALA A 26 -26.73 -25.46 -16.64
N ALA A 27 -25.94 -24.53 -16.12
CA ALA A 27 -24.53 -24.47 -16.41
C ALA A 27 -23.95 -25.84 -16.07
N TYR A 28 -23.46 -26.55 -17.09
CA TYR A 28 -22.63 -27.73 -16.88
C TYR A 28 -21.39 -27.24 -16.14
N ALA A 29 -21.34 -27.48 -14.83
CA ALA A 29 -20.07 -27.46 -14.11
C ALA A 29 -19.19 -28.53 -14.76
N ASP A 30 -18.03 -28.14 -15.26
CA ASP A 30 -17.00 -29.11 -15.59
C ASP A 30 -16.81 -30.04 -14.38
N PRO A 31 -16.66 -31.36 -14.58
CA PRO A 31 -16.46 -32.28 -13.48
C PRO A 31 -15.26 -31.80 -12.65
N GLU A 32 -15.49 -31.60 -11.35
CA GLU A 32 -14.40 -31.30 -10.41
C GLU A 32 -13.29 -32.35 -10.64
N PRO A 33 -12.04 -31.94 -10.91
CA PRO A 33 -10.95 -32.90 -11.00
C PRO A 33 -10.92 -33.71 -9.70
N PRO A 34 -10.68 -35.04 -9.77
CA PRO A 34 -10.67 -35.88 -8.58
C PRO A 34 -9.77 -35.26 -7.52
N ALA A 35 -10.32 -35.00 -6.34
CA ALA A 35 -9.59 -34.34 -5.27
C ALA A 35 -8.36 -35.15 -4.91
N GLU A 36 -7.17 -34.58 -5.11
CA GLU A 36 -5.91 -35.24 -4.74
C GLU A 36 -5.94 -35.57 -3.25
N THR A 37 -5.68 -36.83 -2.92
CA THR A 37 -5.66 -37.26 -1.52
C THR A 37 -4.42 -36.69 -0.83
N GLY A 38 -4.44 -36.61 0.51
CA GLY A 38 -3.26 -36.21 1.27
C GLY A 38 -2.04 -37.11 1.01
N ARG A 39 -2.24 -38.38 0.63
CA ARG A 39 -1.16 -39.29 0.24
C ARG A 39 -0.54 -38.92 -1.11
N ASP A 40 -1.37 -38.55 -2.09
CA ASP A 40 -0.89 -38.12 -3.41
C ASP A 40 -0.05 -36.84 -3.30
N LEU A 41 -0.54 -35.87 -2.51
CA LEU A 41 0.16 -34.62 -2.24
C LEU A 41 1.46 -34.82 -1.45
N ALA A 42 1.46 -35.70 -0.45
CA ALA A 42 2.69 -36.05 0.27
C ALA A 42 3.74 -36.71 -0.64
N GLY A 43 3.30 -37.54 -1.59
CA GLY A 43 4.14 -38.11 -2.64
C GLY A 43 4.76 -37.07 -3.56
N LYS A 44 4.06 -35.95 -3.79
CA LYS A 44 4.56 -34.77 -4.52
C LYS A 44 5.43 -33.84 -3.67
N GLY A 45 5.51 -34.03 -2.36
CA GLY A 45 6.32 -33.22 -1.45
C GLY A 45 5.54 -32.21 -0.58
N LEU A 46 4.21 -32.13 -0.71
CA LEU A 46 3.35 -31.30 0.16
C LEU A 46 2.89 -32.13 1.38
N ARG A 47 3.58 -31.94 2.51
CA ARG A 47 3.51 -32.76 3.73
C ARG A 47 3.00 -32.02 4.96
N SER A 48 2.91 -30.69 4.92
CA SER A 48 2.35 -29.85 5.97
C SER A 48 1.44 -28.76 5.39
N ASP A 49 0.76 -28.02 6.26
CA ASP A 49 -0.07 -26.88 5.85
C ASP A 49 0.77 -25.84 5.09
N PRO A 50 0.43 -25.55 3.82
CA PRO A 50 1.15 -24.56 3.02
C PRO A 50 0.62 -23.14 3.20
N PHE A 51 -0.50 -22.89 3.89
CA PHE A 51 -1.10 -21.56 4.02
C PHE A 51 -0.46 -20.73 5.15
N THR A 52 0.86 -20.84 5.31
CA THR A 52 1.62 -20.21 6.40
C THR A 52 1.77 -18.70 6.27
N LEU A 53 1.49 -18.14 5.08
CA LEU A 53 1.56 -16.71 4.77
C LEU A 53 0.18 -16.03 4.75
N GLY A 54 -0.84 -16.74 5.23
CA GLY A 54 -2.22 -16.26 5.25
C GLY A 54 -2.83 -16.09 3.87
N VAL A 55 -3.85 -15.23 3.81
CA VAL A 55 -4.61 -14.89 2.61
C VAL A 55 -4.74 -13.38 2.52
N ALA A 56 -4.96 -12.84 1.33
CA ALA A 56 -5.22 -11.41 1.14
C ALA A 56 -6.25 -11.20 0.03
N SER A 57 -6.91 -10.04 0.04
CA SER A 57 -7.70 -9.56 -1.08
C SER A 57 -7.30 -8.13 -1.43
N GLY A 58 -7.56 -7.68 -2.64
CA GLY A 58 -7.09 -6.37 -3.09
C GLY A 58 -7.66 -5.92 -4.41
N ASP A 59 -7.29 -4.70 -4.79
CA ASP A 59 -7.74 -4.02 -6.01
C ASP A 59 -9.25 -4.17 -6.27
N PRO A 60 -10.13 -3.86 -5.29
CA PRO A 60 -11.57 -4.04 -5.46
C PRO A 60 -12.12 -3.15 -6.57
N ASP A 61 -13.04 -3.71 -7.34
CA ASP A 61 -13.92 -2.97 -8.23
C ASP A 61 -15.39 -3.22 -7.82
N HIS A 62 -16.33 -2.67 -8.59
CA HIS A 62 -17.75 -2.77 -8.26
C HIS A 62 -18.38 -4.14 -8.56
N GLU A 63 -17.70 -5.03 -9.27
CA GLU A 63 -18.17 -6.37 -9.63
C GLU A 63 -17.24 -7.46 -9.09
N GLY A 64 -16.20 -7.11 -8.32
CA GLY A 64 -15.06 -7.98 -8.19
C GLY A 64 -13.92 -7.46 -7.33
N PHE A 65 -12.89 -8.30 -7.20
CA PHE A 65 -11.64 -8.04 -6.48
C PHE A 65 -10.62 -9.12 -6.82
N VAL A 66 -9.38 -8.93 -6.39
CA VAL A 66 -8.32 -9.95 -6.43
C VAL A 66 -8.35 -10.74 -5.14
N LEU A 67 -8.23 -12.07 -5.22
CA LEU A 67 -7.88 -12.94 -4.11
C LEU A 67 -6.43 -13.38 -4.25
N TRP A 68 -5.72 -13.48 -3.13
CA TRP A 68 -4.33 -13.87 -3.07
C TRP A 68 -4.05 -14.88 -1.95
N THR A 69 -3.17 -15.83 -2.25
CA THR A 69 -2.46 -16.66 -1.25
C THR A 69 -1.13 -17.13 -1.84
N ARG A 70 -0.22 -17.63 -1.02
CA ARG A 70 1.01 -18.31 -1.48
C ARG A 70 1.22 -19.60 -0.71
N LEU A 71 1.52 -20.68 -1.42
CA LEU A 71 1.83 -21.96 -0.78
C LEU A 71 3.29 -21.95 -0.31
N ALA A 72 3.50 -22.13 0.99
CA ALA A 72 4.81 -22.25 1.60
C ALA A 72 4.74 -23.11 2.86
N GLN A 73 5.41 -24.26 2.86
CA GLN A 73 5.52 -25.14 4.02
C GLN A 73 6.59 -24.68 5.01
N GLN A 74 7.67 -24.11 4.49
CA GLN A 74 8.80 -23.58 5.22
C GLN A 74 9.06 -22.16 4.68
N PRO A 75 8.25 -21.17 5.09
CA PRO A 75 8.22 -19.85 4.46
C PRO A 75 9.58 -19.16 4.42
N LEU A 76 10.45 -19.44 5.38
CA LEU A 76 11.78 -18.83 5.52
C LEU A 76 12.92 -19.62 4.85
N ALA A 77 12.61 -20.60 3.99
CA ALA A 77 13.64 -21.33 3.25
C ALA A 77 14.53 -20.37 2.43
N GLU A 78 15.85 -20.53 2.54
CA GLU A 78 16.85 -19.61 1.96
C GLU A 78 16.84 -19.58 0.42
N ASP A 79 16.31 -20.61 -0.23
CA ASP A 79 16.11 -20.66 -1.68
C ASP A 79 14.93 -19.79 -2.16
N GLY A 80 14.16 -19.22 -1.22
CA GLY A 80 12.96 -18.42 -1.49
C GLY A 80 11.78 -19.23 -2.01
N LEU A 81 11.86 -20.57 -2.07
CA LEU A 81 10.80 -21.45 -2.59
C LEU A 81 9.81 -21.90 -1.51
N GLY A 82 9.98 -21.46 -0.27
CA GLY A 82 9.02 -21.74 0.80
C GLY A 82 8.93 -23.22 1.17
N GLY A 83 9.97 -24.03 0.90
CA GLY A 83 9.92 -25.48 1.07
C GLY A 83 8.95 -26.19 0.12
N MET A 84 8.57 -25.55 -0.98
CA MET A 84 7.71 -26.14 -2.01
C MET A 84 8.53 -26.88 -3.07
N PRO A 85 8.06 -28.05 -3.54
CA PRO A 85 8.71 -28.79 -4.61
C PRO A 85 8.52 -28.10 -5.98
N GLN A 86 9.42 -28.39 -6.93
CA GLN A 86 9.39 -27.87 -8.31
C GLN A 86 8.29 -28.52 -9.18
N THR A 87 7.05 -28.49 -8.70
CA THR A 87 5.87 -28.99 -9.41
C THR A 87 4.66 -28.08 -9.14
N PRO A 88 3.73 -27.91 -10.09
CA PRO A 88 2.52 -27.12 -9.88
C PRO A 88 1.51 -27.81 -8.96
N PHE A 89 0.75 -27.01 -8.20
CA PHE A 89 -0.37 -27.47 -7.38
C PHE A 89 -1.67 -26.81 -7.81
N THR A 90 -2.74 -27.60 -7.91
CA THR A 90 -4.09 -27.06 -8.14
C THR A 90 -4.67 -26.58 -6.81
N VAL A 91 -5.07 -25.32 -6.76
CA VAL A 91 -5.63 -24.64 -5.59
C VAL A 91 -7.09 -24.29 -5.88
N GLN A 92 -8.00 -24.88 -5.10
CA GLN A 92 -9.40 -24.50 -5.12
C GLN A 92 -9.59 -23.20 -4.36
N TRP A 93 -10.49 -22.35 -4.83
CA TRP A 93 -10.91 -21.14 -4.14
C TRP A 93 -12.43 -21.05 -4.12
N GLN A 94 -12.98 -20.49 -3.05
CA GLN A 94 -14.41 -20.32 -2.85
C GLN A 94 -14.70 -18.95 -2.25
N ILE A 95 -15.78 -18.32 -2.72
CA ILE A 95 -16.32 -17.07 -2.21
C ILE A 95 -17.71 -17.31 -1.65
N TYR A 96 -17.97 -16.75 -0.48
CA TYR A 96 -19.19 -16.88 0.30
C TYR A 96 -19.86 -15.54 0.47
N ALA A 97 -21.18 -15.56 0.47
CA ALA A 97 -21.98 -14.38 0.77
C ALA A 97 -22.43 -14.32 2.25
N ASP A 98 -21.78 -15.05 3.14
CA ASP A 98 -21.95 -15.00 4.60
C ASP A 98 -20.63 -15.37 5.31
N GLU A 99 -20.40 -14.74 6.46
CA GLU A 99 -19.22 -14.94 7.31
C GLU A 99 -19.04 -16.39 7.77
N GLY A 100 -20.15 -17.11 7.96
CA GLY A 100 -20.13 -18.51 8.37
C GLY A 100 -19.64 -19.47 7.28
N GLY A 101 -19.38 -18.99 6.06
CA GLY A 101 -18.89 -19.80 4.96
C GLY A 101 -19.89 -20.86 4.48
N ARG A 102 -21.20 -20.58 4.55
CA ARG A 102 -22.26 -21.55 4.24
C ARG A 102 -22.80 -21.43 2.82
N ARG A 103 -22.84 -20.23 2.26
CA ARG A 103 -23.42 -19.93 0.95
C ARG A 103 -22.33 -19.54 -0.04
N VAL A 104 -21.80 -20.53 -0.74
CA VAL A 104 -20.89 -20.32 -1.88
C VAL A 104 -21.63 -19.58 -2.99
N VAL A 105 -21.03 -18.51 -3.50
CA VAL A 105 -21.55 -17.73 -4.63
C VAL A 105 -20.65 -17.83 -5.85
N HIS A 106 -19.35 -17.98 -5.66
CA HIS A 106 -18.37 -18.23 -6.72
C HIS A 106 -17.34 -19.24 -6.22
N SER A 107 -16.79 -20.03 -7.13
CA SER A 107 -15.69 -20.95 -6.84
C SER A 107 -14.95 -21.28 -8.12
N GLY A 108 -13.72 -21.72 -7.98
CA GLY A 108 -12.92 -22.17 -9.11
C GLY A 108 -11.63 -22.83 -8.67
N VAL A 109 -10.75 -23.02 -9.64
CA VAL A 109 -9.40 -23.56 -9.44
C VAL A 109 -8.37 -22.63 -10.09
N SER A 110 -7.22 -22.54 -9.45
CA SER A 110 -6.03 -21.85 -9.95
C SER A 110 -4.82 -22.75 -9.79
N VAL A 111 -3.77 -22.50 -10.58
CA VAL A 111 -2.52 -23.26 -10.51
C VAL A 111 -1.49 -22.42 -9.77
N ALA A 112 -0.98 -22.93 -8.65
CA ALA A 112 0.19 -22.40 -7.96
C ALA A 112 1.44 -23.01 -8.60
N ALA A 113 2.16 -22.22 -9.39
CA ALA A 113 3.29 -22.69 -10.19
C ALA A 113 4.65 -22.31 -9.55
N PRO A 114 5.69 -23.19 -9.61
CA PRO A 114 6.99 -22.92 -9.00
C PRO A 114 7.68 -21.65 -9.50
N GLU A 115 7.49 -21.32 -10.78
CA GLU A 115 8.05 -20.11 -11.38
C GLU A 115 7.59 -18.85 -10.66
N TRP A 116 6.36 -18.81 -10.14
CA TRP A 116 5.80 -17.67 -9.39
C TRP A 116 5.85 -17.87 -7.87
N GLY A 117 6.78 -18.71 -7.39
CA GLY A 117 6.95 -19.00 -5.97
C GLY A 117 5.71 -19.64 -5.32
N HIS A 118 4.90 -20.36 -6.12
CA HIS A 118 3.61 -20.92 -5.74
C HIS A 118 2.61 -19.90 -5.17
N SER A 119 2.71 -18.65 -5.61
CA SER A 119 1.65 -17.65 -5.41
C SER A 119 0.43 -17.96 -6.28
N VAL A 120 -0.74 -17.52 -5.80
CA VAL A 120 -2.03 -17.65 -6.46
C VAL A 120 -2.67 -16.28 -6.47
N HIS A 121 -3.06 -15.82 -7.66
CA HIS A 121 -3.85 -14.61 -7.87
C HIS A 121 -5.14 -15.01 -8.60
N VAL A 122 -6.28 -14.59 -8.07
CA VAL A 122 -7.59 -14.82 -8.69
C VAL A 122 -8.28 -13.48 -8.86
N GLU A 123 -8.45 -13.04 -10.10
CA GLU A 123 -9.35 -11.92 -10.41
C GLU A 123 -10.77 -12.47 -10.50
N VAL A 124 -11.63 -11.99 -9.60
CA VAL A 124 -13.05 -12.36 -9.58
C VAL A 124 -13.86 -11.19 -10.10
N ASP A 125 -14.88 -11.51 -10.91
CA ASP A 125 -15.89 -10.61 -11.45
C ASP A 125 -17.32 -11.16 -11.24
N GLY A 126 -18.33 -10.42 -11.71
CA GLY A 126 -19.73 -10.85 -11.67
C GLY A 126 -20.37 -10.88 -10.28
N LEU A 127 -19.71 -10.32 -9.26
CA LEU A 127 -20.27 -10.13 -7.93
C LEU A 127 -21.19 -8.90 -7.88
N ARG A 128 -22.03 -8.85 -6.85
CA ARG A 128 -22.87 -7.67 -6.60
C ARG A 128 -22.02 -6.58 -5.95
N SER A 129 -22.20 -5.34 -6.39
CA SER A 129 -21.53 -4.17 -5.83
C SER A 129 -21.92 -3.88 -4.37
N ASP A 130 -21.04 -3.13 -3.69
CA ASP A 130 -21.22 -2.62 -2.32
C ASP A 130 -21.53 -3.72 -1.29
N ARG A 131 -20.77 -4.82 -1.32
CA ARG A 131 -21.02 -5.98 -0.46
C ARG A 131 -19.76 -6.63 0.06
N ASP A 132 -19.88 -7.09 1.30
CA ASP A 132 -18.91 -7.98 1.91
C ASP A 132 -19.08 -9.40 1.40
N TYR A 133 -17.93 -10.03 1.20
CA TYR A 133 -17.76 -11.41 0.84
C TYR A 133 -16.69 -12.03 1.71
N TRP A 134 -16.76 -13.34 1.89
CA TRP A 134 -15.73 -14.10 2.57
C TRP A 134 -15.15 -15.11 1.62
N TYR A 135 -13.88 -15.48 1.76
CA TYR A 135 -13.24 -16.39 0.84
C TYR A 135 -12.23 -17.28 1.55
N ARG A 136 -11.92 -18.41 0.92
CA ARG A 136 -10.85 -19.32 1.37
C ARG A 136 -10.26 -20.08 0.19
N PHE A 137 -9.07 -20.62 0.41
CA PHE A 137 -8.37 -21.51 -0.50
C PHE A 137 -8.28 -22.93 0.07
N ARG A 138 -8.10 -23.90 -0.81
CA ARG A 138 -7.92 -25.31 -0.44
C ARG A 138 -6.97 -26.03 -1.41
N VAL A 139 -6.06 -26.82 -0.85
CA VAL A 139 -5.20 -27.77 -1.59
C VAL A 139 -5.28 -29.12 -0.89
N GLY A 140 -5.99 -30.08 -1.50
CA GLY A 140 -6.27 -31.40 -0.92
C GLY A 140 -6.90 -31.31 0.49
N PRO A 141 -6.23 -31.75 1.56
CA PRO A 141 -6.76 -31.66 2.92
C PRO A 141 -6.55 -30.30 3.60
N TYR A 142 -5.65 -29.45 3.08
CA TYR A 142 -5.30 -28.17 3.71
C TYR A 142 -6.28 -27.08 3.27
N VAL A 143 -6.75 -26.28 4.22
CA VAL A 143 -7.70 -25.19 4.00
C VAL A 143 -7.11 -23.94 4.65
N SER A 144 -7.08 -22.83 3.91
CA SER A 144 -6.57 -21.56 4.43
C SER A 144 -7.46 -20.99 5.53
N ALA A 145 -6.95 -19.98 6.25
CA ALA A 145 -7.81 -19.07 7.00
C ALA A 145 -8.87 -18.44 6.08
N ILE A 146 -9.99 -18.03 6.68
CA ILE A 146 -11.01 -17.26 5.96
C ILE A 146 -10.56 -15.79 5.88
N GLY A 147 -10.67 -15.21 4.70
CA GLY A 147 -10.48 -13.77 4.49
C GLY A 147 -11.80 -13.08 4.18
N ARG A 148 -11.88 -11.78 4.44
CA ARG A 148 -12.96 -10.88 4.06
C ARG A 148 -12.49 -10.03 2.88
N ALA A 149 -13.36 -9.90 1.89
CA ALA A 149 -13.21 -9.04 0.73
C ALA A 149 -14.47 -8.19 0.58
N ARG A 150 -14.37 -7.06 -0.12
CA ARG A 150 -15.51 -6.18 -0.36
C ARG A 150 -15.47 -5.65 -1.79
N THR A 151 -16.60 -5.68 -2.48
CA THR A 151 -16.77 -4.99 -3.76
C THR A 151 -17.04 -3.52 -3.52
N ALA A 152 -16.44 -2.65 -4.34
CA ALA A 152 -16.73 -1.23 -4.31
C ALA A 152 -18.20 -0.95 -4.67
N PRO A 153 -18.76 0.22 -4.32
CA PRO A 153 -20.08 0.60 -4.80
C PRO A 153 -20.12 0.77 -6.31
N HIS A 154 -21.31 0.54 -6.89
CA HIS A 154 -21.54 0.74 -8.32
C HIS A 154 -21.15 2.17 -8.73
N PRO A 155 -20.51 2.41 -9.90
CA PRO A 155 -20.02 3.73 -10.32
C PRO A 155 -21.06 4.86 -10.39
N LEU A 156 -22.35 4.51 -10.39
CA LEU A 156 -23.49 5.45 -10.40
C LEU A 156 -24.15 5.63 -9.02
N SER A 157 -23.55 5.08 -7.96
CA SER A 157 -24.04 5.17 -6.59
C SER A 157 -22.95 5.73 -5.68
N TYR A 158 -23.33 6.49 -4.65
CA TYR A 158 -22.40 6.86 -3.58
C TYR A 158 -22.06 5.68 -2.66
N GLY A 159 -22.91 4.65 -2.61
CA GLY A 159 -22.82 3.60 -1.58
C GLY A 159 -23.12 4.15 -0.18
N GLY A 160 -22.65 3.43 0.84
CA GLY A 160 -22.54 3.96 2.21
C GLY A 160 -21.29 4.82 2.41
N GLY A 161 -21.12 5.37 3.62
CA GLY A 161 -19.84 5.95 4.04
C GLY A 161 -18.73 4.89 3.99
N LEU A 162 -17.52 5.30 3.61
CA LEU A 162 -16.36 4.42 3.46
C LEU A 162 -15.46 4.53 4.69
N ALA A 163 -15.27 3.43 5.42
CA ALA A 163 -14.25 3.33 6.47
C ALA A 163 -12.94 2.83 5.86
N MET A 164 -11.95 3.72 5.69
CA MET A 164 -10.67 3.37 5.08
C MET A 164 -9.53 3.61 6.06
N ALA A 165 -8.68 2.61 6.25
CA ALA A 165 -7.42 2.76 6.98
C ALA A 165 -6.25 2.89 5.99
N PHE A 166 -5.20 3.61 6.37
CA PHE A 166 -3.95 3.62 5.60
C PHE A 166 -2.72 3.59 6.50
N VAL A 167 -1.66 2.96 5.98
CA VAL A 167 -0.44 2.57 6.71
C VAL A 167 0.79 2.64 5.81
N SER A 168 1.97 2.67 6.42
CA SER A 168 3.28 2.49 5.78
C SER A 168 4.31 2.01 6.80
N CYS A 169 5.53 1.73 6.33
CA CYS A 169 6.74 1.64 7.15
C CYS A 169 6.65 0.62 8.30
N ALA A 170 6.82 -0.65 7.94
CA ALA A 170 6.66 -1.79 8.84
C ALA A 170 7.97 -2.51 9.16
N GLN A 171 9.08 -1.81 9.41
CA GLN A 171 10.39 -2.43 9.69
C GLN A 171 10.25 -3.51 10.79
N TYR A 172 10.44 -4.76 10.39
CA TYR A 172 10.14 -5.95 11.20
C TYR A 172 10.95 -6.01 12.51
N GLU A 173 12.25 -5.72 12.44
CA GLU A 173 13.17 -5.73 13.56
C GLU A 173 12.85 -4.67 14.64
N HIS A 174 12.23 -3.56 14.25
CA HIS A 174 12.00 -2.39 15.13
C HIS A 174 10.85 -2.57 16.13
N GLY A 175 9.90 -3.46 15.85
CA GLY A 175 8.75 -3.67 16.73
C GLY A 175 7.81 -4.75 16.21
N TYR A 176 6.98 -5.27 17.10
CA TYR A 176 5.87 -6.16 16.78
C TYR A 176 4.74 -5.41 16.08
N PHE A 177 3.99 -6.11 15.24
CA PHE A 177 2.92 -5.59 14.40
C PHE A 177 1.59 -5.37 15.14
N THR A 178 1.67 -4.92 16.40
CA THR A 178 0.52 -4.57 17.23
C THR A 178 -0.42 -3.59 16.51
N SER A 179 0.13 -2.61 15.77
CA SER A 179 -0.64 -1.65 14.99
C SER A 179 -1.55 -2.34 13.95
N TYR A 180 -1.07 -3.40 13.28
CA TYR A 180 -1.89 -4.20 12.35
C TYR A 180 -3.01 -4.96 13.05
N ARG A 181 -2.73 -5.55 14.22
CA ARG A 181 -3.78 -6.20 15.04
C ARG A 181 -4.90 -5.22 15.36
N ARG A 182 -4.54 -4.03 15.84
CA ARG A 182 -5.49 -2.99 16.21
C ARG A 182 -6.25 -2.46 15.00
N LEU A 183 -5.60 -2.30 13.86
CA LEU A 183 -6.26 -1.93 12.62
C LEU A 183 -7.31 -2.97 12.19
N ALA A 184 -6.99 -4.26 12.29
CA ALA A 184 -7.92 -5.33 11.92
C ALA A 184 -9.18 -5.33 12.79
N GLU A 185 -9.06 -5.00 14.07
CA GLU A 185 -10.16 -4.90 15.04
C GLU A 185 -11.13 -3.73 14.73
N GLU A 186 -10.70 -2.72 13.96
CA GLU A 186 -11.56 -1.60 13.51
C GLU A 186 -12.52 -2.02 12.38
N ASN A 187 -12.32 -3.18 11.75
CA ASN A 187 -13.11 -3.71 10.63
C ASN A 187 -13.26 -2.71 9.44
N PRO A 188 -12.17 -2.21 8.85
CA PRO A 188 -12.26 -1.28 7.73
C PRO A 188 -12.89 -1.91 6.48
N ASP A 189 -13.43 -1.07 5.60
CA ASP A 189 -13.91 -1.48 4.28
C ASP A 189 -12.77 -1.62 3.25
N LEU A 190 -11.69 -0.87 3.47
CA LEU A 190 -10.53 -0.77 2.57
C LEU A 190 -9.27 -0.41 3.38
N ILE A 191 -8.14 -1.03 3.03
CA ILE A 191 -6.83 -0.71 3.61
C ILE A 191 -5.89 -0.24 2.49
N LEU A 192 -5.20 0.87 2.69
CA LEU A 192 -4.12 1.32 1.79
C LEU A 192 -2.76 1.06 2.46
N HIS A 193 -1.80 0.53 1.69
CA HIS A 193 -0.40 0.46 2.12
C HIS A 193 0.44 1.33 1.18
N LEU A 194 1.12 2.33 1.73
CA LEU A 194 1.75 3.42 0.99
C LEU A 194 3.28 3.24 0.90
N GLY A 195 3.74 2.00 0.81
CA GLY A 195 5.16 1.66 0.77
C GLY A 195 5.82 1.31 2.11
N ASP A 196 7.04 0.78 2.01
CA ASP A 196 7.82 0.18 3.11
C ASP A 196 7.08 -0.96 3.82
N TYR A 197 6.43 -1.79 3.04
CA TYR A 197 5.82 -3.03 3.49
C TYR A 197 6.89 -3.96 4.07
N GLN A 198 8.07 -3.96 3.44
CA GLN A 198 9.27 -4.60 3.93
C GLN A 198 10.47 -3.65 3.87
N TYR A 199 11.56 -4.08 4.49
CA TYR A 199 12.88 -3.47 4.39
C TYR A 199 13.86 -4.53 3.89
N GLU A 200 14.87 -4.11 3.15
CA GLU A 200 15.87 -4.88 2.39
C GLU A 200 17.05 -5.33 3.24
N TYR A 201 17.36 -4.60 4.31
CA TYR A 201 18.60 -4.72 5.07
C TYR A 201 18.94 -6.12 5.59
N THR A 202 20.22 -6.40 5.79
CA THR A 202 20.62 -7.50 6.68
C THR A 202 20.41 -7.11 8.14
N LYS A 203 20.32 -8.10 9.03
CA LYS A 203 20.07 -7.85 10.46
C LYS A 203 21.10 -6.92 11.08
N ASN A 204 20.65 -6.08 12.02
CA ASN A 204 21.46 -5.10 12.75
C ASN A 204 22.10 -3.99 11.88
N THR A 205 21.62 -3.77 10.66
CA THR A 205 22.04 -2.63 9.84
C THR A 205 21.27 -1.37 10.23
N TYR A 206 19.93 -1.39 10.12
CA TYR A 206 19.08 -0.30 10.59
C TYR A 206 18.65 -0.60 12.03
N THR A 207 19.18 0.16 13.00
CA THR A 207 18.97 -0.13 14.43
C THR A 207 18.33 1.04 15.15
N ILE A 208 17.27 0.76 15.92
CA ILE A 208 16.61 1.76 16.77
C ILE A 208 17.38 1.98 18.08
N PRO A 209 17.21 3.15 18.72
CA PRO A 209 17.72 3.37 20.08
C PRO A 209 17.27 2.27 21.04
N GLY A 210 18.22 1.64 21.74
CA GLY A 210 17.95 0.52 22.64
C GLY A 210 17.99 -0.87 21.99
N GLY A 211 18.16 -0.94 20.66
CA GLY A 211 18.35 -2.19 19.92
C GLY A 211 17.05 -2.78 19.34
N ASN A 212 17.23 -3.58 18.29
CA ASN A 212 16.14 -4.26 17.59
C ASN A 212 15.58 -5.41 18.42
N VAL A 213 14.25 -5.57 18.41
CA VAL A 213 13.53 -6.59 19.21
C VAL A 213 13.21 -7.86 18.43
N ARG A 214 13.33 -7.80 17.11
CA ARG A 214 13.30 -8.94 16.18
C ARG A 214 14.52 -8.85 15.26
N HIS A 215 14.71 -9.82 14.37
CA HIS A 215 15.81 -9.81 13.41
C HIS A 215 15.33 -10.19 12.01
N HIS A 216 15.95 -9.63 10.97
CA HIS A 216 15.81 -10.12 9.61
C HIS A 216 16.56 -11.43 9.41
N ASP A 217 15.96 -12.30 8.62
CA ASP A 217 16.59 -13.53 8.14
C ASP A 217 17.25 -13.29 6.78
N GLY A 218 18.36 -14.00 6.55
CA GLY A 218 19.14 -13.89 5.32
C GLY A 218 20.02 -12.65 5.23
N PRO A 219 20.73 -12.48 4.10
CA PRO A 219 21.51 -11.27 3.81
C PRO A 219 20.58 -10.09 3.45
N GLU A 220 21.19 -8.97 3.08
CA GLU A 220 20.47 -7.92 2.37
C GLU A 220 19.81 -8.47 1.10
N THR A 221 18.62 -7.99 0.78
CA THR A 221 17.86 -8.51 -0.35
C THR A 221 18.43 -8.02 -1.67
N GLU A 222 19.15 -8.89 -2.38
CA GLU A 222 19.65 -8.61 -3.73
C GLU A 222 19.06 -9.54 -4.79
N THR A 223 18.79 -10.79 -4.43
CA THR A 223 18.28 -11.82 -5.35
C THR A 223 16.80 -12.10 -5.14
N LEU A 224 16.15 -12.70 -6.14
CA LEU A 224 14.73 -13.11 -6.04
C LEU A 224 14.48 -14.03 -4.84
N ALA A 225 15.44 -14.91 -4.50
CA ALA A 225 15.34 -15.77 -3.33
C ALA A 225 15.31 -14.95 -2.03
N ASN A 226 16.18 -13.94 -1.91
CA ASN A 226 16.22 -13.06 -0.73
C ASN A 226 14.92 -12.25 -0.60
N TYR A 227 14.43 -11.63 -1.67
CA TYR A 227 13.17 -10.89 -1.63
C TYR A 227 11.97 -11.79 -1.30
N ARG A 228 11.91 -13.01 -1.85
CA ARG A 228 10.85 -13.98 -1.51
C ARG A 228 10.90 -14.41 -0.05
N GLN A 229 12.09 -14.61 0.51
CA GLN A 229 12.29 -14.95 1.92
C GLN A 229 11.90 -13.77 2.83
N ARG A 230 12.28 -12.54 2.45
CA ARG A 230 11.95 -11.32 3.19
C ARG A 230 10.45 -11.07 3.24
N HIS A 231 9.76 -11.11 2.10
CA HIS A 231 8.30 -11.02 2.06
C HIS A 231 7.65 -12.13 2.91
N ALA A 232 8.16 -13.35 2.85
CA ALA A 232 7.64 -14.45 3.65
C ALA A 232 7.84 -14.21 5.16
N GLN A 233 8.97 -13.64 5.58
CA GLN A 233 9.22 -13.27 6.98
C GLN A 233 8.20 -12.27 7.52
N TYR A 234 7.92 -11.23 6.74
CA TYR A 234 6.93 -10.22 7.12
C TYR A 234 5.52 -10.82 7.11
N LYS A 235 5.13 -11.52 6.03
CA LYS A 235 3.79 -12.11 5.87
C LYS A 235 3.50 -13.27 6.82
N ALA A 236 4.51 -13.89 7.43
CA ALA A 236 4.32 -14.91 8.46
C ALA A 236 3.83 -14.31 9.81
N ASP A 237 3.89 -12.99 9.99
CA ASP A 237 3.42 -12.34 11.20
C ASP A 237 1.88 -12.45 11.33
N PRO A 238 1.37 -12.98 12.46
CA PRO A 238 -0.06 -13.24 12.64
C PRO A 238 -0.92 -11.98 12.73
N ASP A 239 -0.35 -10.83 13.10
CA ASP A 239 -1.08 -9.56 13.16
C ASP A 239 -1.21 -8.95 11.77
N LEU A 240 -0.17 -9.07 10.93
CA LEU A 240 -0.24 -8.70 9.52
C LEU A 240 -1.18 -9.62 8.73
N GLN A 241 -1.17 -10.93 8.99
CA GLN A 241 -2.15 -11.84 8.38
C GLN A 241 -3.59 -11.48 8.77
N ALA A 242 -3.83 -11.09 10.01
CA ALA A 242 -5.15 -10.65 10.45
C ALA A 242 -5.61 -9.38 9.71
N ALA A 243 -4.71 -8.43 9.49
CA ALA A 243 -5.02 -7.21 8.74
C ALA A 243 -5.29 -7.49 7.24
N HIS A 244 -4.52 -8.39 6.61
CA HIS A 244 -4.78 -8.85 5.22
C HIS A 244 -6.12 -9.57 5.08
N ALA A 245 -6.51 -10.35 6.09
CA ALA A 245 -7.78 -11.07 6.09
C ALA A 245 -8.98 -10.18 6.43
N ALA A 246 -8.79 -8.96 6.94
CA ALA A 246 -9.87 -8.10 7.43
C ALA A 246 -10.59 -7.29 6.33
N ALA A 247 -9.88 -6.90 5.27
CA ALA A 247 -10.40 -6.04 4.21
C ALA A 247 -9.59 -6.21 2.91
N PRO A 248 -10.10 -5.74 1.75
CA PRO A 248 -9.28 -5.60 0.56
C PRO A 248 -8.20 -4.50 0.72
N TRP A 249 -7.02 -4.74 0.15
CA TRP A 249 -5.87 -3.84 0.19
C TRP A 249 -5.62 -3.15 -1.17
N LEU A 250 -5.30 -1.85 -1.12
CA LEU A 250 -4.70 -1.09 -2.21
C LEU A 250 -3.25 -0.80 -1.86
N VAL A 251 -2.34 -1.48 -2.55
CA VAL A 251 -0.91 -1.38 -2.25
C VAL A 251 -0.15 -0.64 -3.34
N VAL A 252 0.77 0.21 -2.89
CA VAL A 252 1.90 0.74 -3.66
C VAL A 252 3.17 0.53 -2.83
N TRP A 253 4.33 0.49 -3.47
CA TRP A 253 5.63 0.45 -2.79
C TRP A 253 6.14 1.85 -2.48
N ASP A 254 7.20 1.93 -1.70
CA ASP A 254 8.13 3.04 -1.64
C ASP A 254 9.56 2.53 -1.94
N ASP A 255 10.59 3.00 -1.26
CA ASP A 255 11.97 2.68 -1.56
C ASP A 255 12.41 1.31 -1.03
N HIS A 256 12.04 0.99 0.21
CA HIS A 256 12.53 -0.20 0.92
C HIS A 256 12.00 -1.55 0.40
N GLU A 257 11.06 -1.53 -0.55
CA GLU A 257 10.78 -2.70 -1.38
C GLU A 257 11.94 -3.11 -2.29
N LEU A 258 12.91 -2.23 -2.53
CA LEU A 258 14.09 -2.45 -3.37
C LEU A 258 15.40 -2.12 -2.61
N ASP A 259 15.67 -0.83 -2.39
CA ASP A 259 16.94 -0.27 -1.89
C ASP A 259 16.66 1.14 -1.38
N ASN A 260 17.10 1.51 -0.17
CA ASN A 260 16.85 2.84 0.41
C ASN A 260 17.03 3.99 -0.61
N ASN A 261 16.12 4.96 -0.62
CA ASN A 261 16.14 6.18 -1.44
C ASN A 261 16.36 6.00 -2.96
N TRP A 262 16.14 4.83 -3.55
CA TRP A 262 16.34 4.67 -5.00
C TRP A 262 15.48 5.64 -5.86
N ALA A 263 16.02 6.02 -7.02
CA ALA A 263 15.38 6.92 -7.98
C ALA A 263 15.48 6.37 -9.41
N ASP A 264 14.37 5.79 -9.90
CA ASP A 264 14.33 5.05 -11.16
C ASP A 264 15.44 3.98 -11.23
N GLU A 265 16.50 4.22 -12.00
CA GLU A 265 17.62 3.29 -12.16
C GLU A 265 18.84 3.65 -11.31
N VAL A 266 18.73 4.69 -10.48
CA VAL A 266 19.78 5.18 -9.59
C VAL A 266 19.61 4.55 -8.20
N PRO A 267 20.61 3.80 -7.69
CA PRO A 267 20.58 3.25 -6.33
C PRO A 267 20.86 4.34 -5.28
N GLU A 268 20.67 4.03 -3.99
CA GLU A 268 20.90 4.95 -2.87
C GLU A 268 22.23 5.73 -2.96
N LYS A 269 23.30 5.00 -3.24
CA LYS A 269 24.69 5.45 -3.20
C LYS A 269 25.29 5.31 -4.60
N PRO A 270 24.95 6.21 -5.55
CA PRO A 270 25.36 6.10 -6.95
C PRO A 270 26.88 6.17 -7.14
N GLU A 271 27.61 6.71 -6.17
CA GLU A 271 29.08 6.70 -6.11
C GLU A 271 29.67 5.32 -5.83
N VAL A 272 28.88 4.40 -5.29
CA VAL A 272 29.27 3.01 -5.06
C VAL A 272 28.80 2.16 -6.25
N PRO A 273 29.71 1.48 -6.98
CA PRO A 273 29.32 0.67 -8.13
C PRO A 273 28.34 -0.45 -7.76
N GLN A 274 27.11 -0.36 -8.25
CA GLN A 274 26.09 -1.41 -8.14
C GLN A 274 25.72 -1.98 -9.53
N PRO A 275 26.61 -2.76 -10.19
CA PRO A 275 26.38 -3.23 -11.56
C PRO A 275 25.14 -4.12 -11.73
N ASN A 276 24.61 -4.67 -10.63
CA ASN A 276 23.44 -5.55 -10.62
C ASN A 276 22.14 -4.85 -10.20
N PHE A 277 22.13 -3.52 -10.02
CA PHE A 277 20.94 -2.81 -9.50
C PHE A 277 19.66 -3.07 -10.31
N ARG A 278 19.75 -3.06 -11.64
CA ARG A 278 18.62 -3.40 -12.52
C ARG A 278 18.13 -4.84 -12.33
N ALA A 279 19.03 -5.80 -12.13
CA ALA A 279 18.65 -7.19 -11.84
C ALA A 279 18.03 -7.33 -10.44
N ARG A 280 18.51 -6.55 -9.47
CA ARG A 280 17.92 -6.42 -8.12
C ARG A 280 16.50 -5.86 -8.20
N ARG A 281 16.27 -4.82 -9.01
CA ARG A 281 14.94 -4.24 -9.28
C ARG A 281 13.97 -5.25 -9.90
N GLU A 282 14.39 -6.00 -10.92
CA GLU A 282 13.57 -7.07 -11.50
C GLU A 282 13.20 -8.14 -10.45
N ALA A 283 14.16 -8.53 -9.59
CA ALA A 283 13.92 -9.49 -8.51
C ALA A 283 12.93 -8.95 -7.46
N ALA A 284 13.09 -7.70 -7.04
CA ALA A 284 12.21 -7.01 -6.10
C ALA A 284 10.77 -6.93 -6.63
N PHE A 285 10.59 -6.43 -7.86
CA PHE A 285 9.26 -6.26 -8.46
C PHE A 285 8.54 -7.59 -8.66
N ARG A 286 9.28 -8.63 -9.07
CA ARG A 286 8.73 -9.98 -9.15
C ARG A 286 8.27 -10.49 -7.80
N ALA A 287 9.09 -10.38 -6.77
CA ALA A 287 8.72 -10.81 -5.42
C ALA A 287 7.54 -9.99 -4.87
N TYR A 288 7.47 -8.70 -5.15
CA TYR A 288 6.37 -7.84 -4.74
C TYR A 288 5.05 -8.30 -5.37
N TYR A 289 5.00 -8.51 -6.69
CA TYR A 289 3.81 -9.06 -7.36
C TYR A 289 3.40 -10.41 -6.78
N GLU A 290 4.35 -11.31 -6.55
CA GLU A 290 4.10 -12.64 -5.98
C GLU A 290 3.48 -12.60 -4.57
N ASN A 291 3.66 -11.51 -3.82
CA ASN A 291 3.27 -11.40 -2.41
C ASN A 291 2.17 -10.35 -2.13
N MET A 292 1.65 -9.69 -3.17
CA MET A 292 0.61 -8.68 -3.09
C MET A 292 -0.66 -9.07 -3.89
N PRO A 293 -1.87 -8.68 -3.42
CA PRO A 293 -3.13 -8.97 -4.10
C PRO A 293 -3.40 -8.02 -5.27
N LEU A 294 -2.51 -8.04 -6.27
CA LEU A 294 -2.57 -7.19 -7.46
C LEU A 294 -3.20 -7.89 -8.66
N ARG A 295 -3.77 -7.10 -9.58
CA ARG A 295 -4.28 -7.60 -10.87
C ARG A 295 -3.13 -7.98 -11.81
N ARG A 296 -3.43 -8.82 -12.80
CA ARG A 296 -2.51 -9.28 -13.85
C ARG A 296 -1.90 -8.14 -14.68
N THR A 297 -2.56 -6.97 -14.70
CA THR A 297 -2.04 -5.75 -15.34
C THR A 297 -0.73 -5.29 -14.70
N SER A 298 -0.48 -5.67 -13.44
CA SER A 298 0.72 -5.37 -12.67
C SER A 298 1.74 -6.51 -12.69
N ILE A 299 1.61 -7.52 -13.57
CA ILE A 299 2.70 -8.49 -13.78
C ILE A 299 3.93 -7.73 -14.31
N PRO A 300 5.09 -7.83 -13.64
CA PRO A 300 6.31 -7.13 -14.05
C PRO A 300 6.82 -7.61 -15.41
N ARG A 301 7.49 -6.70 -16.12
CA ARG A 301 8.15 -6.92 -17.41
C ARG A 301 9.58 -6.40 -17.32
N GLY A 302 10.52 -7.29 -17.02
CA GLY A 302 11.91 -6.90 -16.75
C GLY A 302 11.98 -5.99 -15.52
N ILE A 303 12.57 -4.81 -15.67
CA ILE A 303 12.71 -3.81 -14.61
C ILE A 303 11.47 -2.93 -14.42
N ASP A 304 10.40 -3.14 -15.18
CA ASP A 304 9.21 -2.30 -15.14
C ASP A 304 7.98 -3.04 -14.62
N MET A 305 7.15 -2.36 -13.83
CA MET A 305 5.86 -2.90 -13.40
C MET A 305 4.81 -1.79 -13.33
N GLN A 306 3.63 -2.03 -13.90
CA GLN A 306 2.54 -1.06 -13.83
C GLN A 306 1.91 -1.12 -12.45
N LEU A 307 2.34 -0.25 -11.53
CA LEU A 307 1.79 -0.18 -10.17
C LEU A 307 0.81 0.97 -9.98
N TYR A 308 1.12 2.17 -10.48
CA TYR A 308 0.19 3.29 -10.38
C TYR A 308 -1.13 2.93 -11.09
N ARG A 309 -2.27 3.22 -10.46
CA ARG A 309 -3.60 2.83 -10.97
C ARG A 309 -4.71 3.62 -10.28
N ARG A 310 -5.91 3.51 -10.85
CA ARG A 310 -7.09 4.22 -10.35
C ARG A 310 -8.16 3.24 -9.88
N ILE A 311 -8.67 3.46 -8.67
CA ILE A 311 -9.77 2.69 -8.09
C ILE A 311 -10.93 3.63 -7.81
N ARG A 312 -12.14 3.25 -8.21
CA ARG A 312 -13.36 4.02 -7.96
C ARG A 312 -14.18 3.37 -6.88
N TRP A 313 -14.53 4.14 -5.86
CA TRP A 313 -15.45 3.73 -4.81
C TRP A 313 -16.81 4.39 -5.03
N GLY A 314 -17.56 3.87 -6.00
CA GLY A 314 -18.78 4.50 -6.49
C GLY A 314 -18.55 5.93 -6.96
N GLN A 315 -19.45 6.83 -6.56
CA GLN A 315 -19.33 8.28 -6.70
C GLN A 315 -18.70 8.94 -5.47
N MET A 316 -18.40 8.18 -4.41
CA MET A 316 -17.84 8.74 -3.17
C MET A 316 -16.39 9.17 -3.37
N ALA A 317 -15.52 8.24 -3.80
CA ALA A 317 -14.09 8.54 -3.91
C ALA A 317 -13.50 7.97 -5.20
N THR A 318 -12.57 8.72 -5.80
CA THR A 318 -11.62 8.20 -6.77
C THR A 318 -10.24 8.18 -6.12
N PHE A 319 -9.67 6.99 -5.97
CA PHE A 319 -8.29 6.80 -5.52
C PHE A 319 -7.36 6.81 -6.73
N HIS A 320 -6.45 7.77 -6.78
CA HIS A 320 -5.31 7.80 -7.70
C HIS A 320 -4.10 7.30 -6.91
N MET A 321 -3.78 6.01 -7.06
CA MET A 321 -2.62 5.40 -6.40
C MET A 321 -1.38 5.67 -7.26
N LEU A 322 -0.38 6.34 -6.70
CA LEU A 322 0.84 6.74 -7.38
C LEU A 322 2.00 5.77 -7.13
N ASP A 323 2.92 5.78 -8.08
CA ASP A 323 4.30 5.33 -7.94
C ASP A 323 5.21 6.56 -8.03
N THR A 324 5.92 6.90 -6.95
CA THR A 324 6.85 8.03 -6.92
C THR A 324 8.30 7.58 -6.83
N ARG A 325 8.60 6.34 -7.20
CA ARG A 325 9.97 5.79 -7.23
C ARG A 325 10.40 5.36 -8.62
N GLN A 326 9.54 4.61 -9.34
CA GLN A 326 9.92 3.99 -10.61
C GLN A 326 10.29 5.00 -11.72
N TYR A 327 9.80 6.23 -11.64
CA TYR A 327 9.89 7.21 -12.74
C TYR A 327 10.45 8.57 -12.31
N ARG A 328 10.97 8.67 -11.08
CA ARG A 328 11.50 9.93 -10.55
C ARG A 328 12.89 10.21 -11.09
N ASP A 329 13.21 11.47 -11.29
CA ASP A 329 14.61 11.89 -11.42
C ASP A 329 15.36 11.66 -10.10
N ASP A 330 16.69 11.53 -10.17
CA ASP A 330 17.57 11.43 -9.00
C ASP A 330 17.43 12.64 -8.05
N GLN A 331 17.61 12.42 -6.75
CA GLN A 331 17.48 13.42 -5.70
C GLN A 331 18.50 14.56 -5.92
N GLY A 332 18.03 15.79 -5.78
CA GLY A 332 18.86 16.97 -6.02
C GLY A 332 19.99 17.10 -4.99
N CYS A 333 21.14 17.61 -5.42
CA CYS A 333 22.23 18.05 -4.53
C CYS A 333 22.79 16.98 -3.56
N GLY A 334 22.69 15.70 -3.92
CA GLY A 334 23.18 14.57 -3.09
C GLY A 334 22.24 14.18 -1.96
N ASP A 335 20.94 14.41 -2.15
CA ASP A 335 19.86 14.04 -1.23
C ASP A 335 19.90 14.74 0.15
N GLY A 336 18.99 14.37 1.06
CA GLY A 336 18.89 14.86 2.43
C GLY A 336 18.21 16.22 2.57
N TYR A 337 18.29 16.82 3.76
CA TYR A 337 17.75 18.16 4.03
C TYR A 337 18.74 19.25 3.62
N ARG A 338 18.51 19.92 2.50
CA ARG A 338 19.45 20.91 1.94
C ARG A 338 18.71 22.06 1.24
N ASP A 339 19.39 23.21 1.13
CA ASP A 339 19.01 24.26 0.19
C ASP A 339 19.57 23.90 -1.19
N CYS A 340 18.68 23.57 -2.14
CA CYS A 340 19.06 22.95 -3.40
C CYS A 340 18.38 23.63 -4.60
N PRO A 341 19.13 24.26 -5.51
CA PRO A 341 18.58 24.85 -6.73
C PRO A 341 17.87 23.84 -7.65
N ALA A 342 18.29 22.57 -7.64
CA ALA A 342 17.64 21.53 -8.43
C ALA A 342 16.21 21.21 -7.96
N ALA A 343 15.85 21.55 -6.72
CA ALA A 343 14.51 21.31 -6.18
C ALA A 343 13.42 22.11 -6.94
N VAL A 344 13.78 23.28 -7.46
CA VAL A 344 12.88 24.19 -8.19
C VAL A 344 13.03 24.11 -9.71
N ASP A 345 13.86 23.20 -10.22
CA ASP A 345 14.05 23.01 -11.66
C ASP A 345 12.72 22.56 -12.32
N PRO A 346 12.17 23.32 -13.29
CA PRO A 346 10.93 22.96 -13.96
C PRO A 346 10.99 21.65 -14.73
N ALA A 347 12.19 21.19 -15.12
CA ALA A 347 12.38 19.95 -15.88
C ALA A 347 12.29 18.70 -15.01
N ARG A 348 12.47 18.80 -13.69
CA ARG A 348 12.47 17.63 -12.81
C ARG A 348 11.06 17.10 -12.54
N SER A 349 10.97 15.79 -12.35
CA SER A 349 9.72 15.05 -12.15
C SER A 349 9.91 13.93 -11.13
N ILE A 350 8.90 13.74 -10.27
CA ILE A 350 8.84 12.60 -9.36
C ILE A 350 7.97 11.46 -9.91
N THR A 351 7.02 11.77 -10.80
CA THR A 351 6.10 10.79 -11.37
C THR A 351 6.50 10.36 -12.79
N GLY A 352 7.48 11.02 -13.40
CA GLY A 352 7.69 10.94 -14.85
C GLY A 352 6.52 11.54 -15.65
N ALA A 353 6.70 11.68 -16.96
CA ALA A 353 5.74 12.38 -17.82
C ALA A 353 4.43 11.63 -18.06
N GLU A 354 4.49 10.29 -18.19
CA GLU A 354 3.31 9.48 -18.52
C GLU A 354 2.31 9.42 -17.35
N GLN A 355 2.80 9.16 -16.14
CA GLN A 355 1.95 9.14 -14.95
C GLN A 355 1.43 10.53 -14.59
N GLU A 356 2.22 11.60 -14.76
CA GLU A 356 1.74 12.97 -14.57
C GLU A 356 0.56 13.27 -15.51
N SER A 357 0.71 12.96 -16.80
CA SER A 357 -0.35 13.12 -17.79
C SER A 357 -1.60 12.30 -17.43
N TRP A 358 -1.43 11.03 -17.05
CA TRP A 358 -2.51 10.15 -16.59
C TRP A 358 -3.24 10.69 -15.35
N LEU A 359 -2.52 11.34 -14.44
CA LEU A 359 -3.07 11.91 -13.21
C LEU A 359 -3.91 13.17 -13.52
N LEU A 360 -3.34 14.10 -14.29
CA LEU A 360 -4.04 15.33 -14.71
C LEU A 360 -5.29 15.02 -15.53
N ASP A 361 -5.22 14.03 -16.43
CA ASP A 361 -6.39 13.51 -17.13
C ASP A 361 -7.42 12.87 -16.20
N GLY A 362 -6.95 12.23 -15.14
CA GLY A 362 -7.76 11.69 -14.05
C GLY A 362 -8.62 12.75 -13.41
N PHE A 363 -8.01 13.86 -13.00
CA PHE A 363 -8.72 14.98 -12.37
C PHE A 363 -9.82 15.54 -13.28
N ARG A 364 -9.51 15.79 -14.56
CA ARG A 364 -10.48 16.29 -15.54
C ARG A 364 -11.66 15.34 -15.76
N LYS A 365 -11.45 14.02 -15.60
CA LYS A 365 -12.45 12.97 -15.83
C LYS A 365 -13.18 12.54 -14.56
N SER A 366 -12.62 12.81 -13.38
CA SER A 366 -13.24 12.46 -12.10
C SER A 366 -14.53 13.24 -11.90
N ARG A 367 -15.53 12.57 -11.34
CA ARG A 367 -16.81 13.15 -10.92
C ARG A 367 -17.15 12.70 -9.49
N ALA A 368 -16.14 12.20 -8.76
CA ALA A 368 -16.32 11.73 -7.40
C ALA A 368 -16.46 12.90 -6.44
N GLN A 369 -16.99 12.62 -5.25
CA GLN A 369 -17.00 13.60 -4.15
C GLN A 369 -15.59 13.92 -3.71
N TRP A 370 -14.74 12.90 -3.59
CA TRP A 370 -13.35 13.00 -3.13
C TRP A 370 -12.39 12.47 -4.19
N ASP A 371 -11.36 13.25 -4.50
CA ASP A 371 -10.22 12.80 -5.29
C ASP A 371 -9.05 12.60 -4.33
N VAL A 372 -8.75 11.32 -4.07
CA VAL A 372 -7.78 10.90 -3.06
C VAL A 372 -6.50 10.44 -3.77
N LEU A 373 -5.38 11.08 -3.47
CA LEU A 373 -4.06 10.72 -3.95
C LEU A 373 -3.37 9.83 -2.91
N GLY A 374 -3.25 8.52 -3.19
CA GLY A 374 -2.50 7.61 -2.34
C GLY A 374 -1.06 7.52 -2.85
N GLN A 375 -0.09 7.95 -2.04
CA GLN A 375 1.31 8.07 -2.45
C GLN A 375 2.27 7.97 -1.26
N GLN A 376 3.57 7.99 -1.53
CA GLN A 376 4.64 7.57 -0.64
C GLN A 376 5.13 8.70 0.26
N VAL A 377 5.72 9.75 -0.34
CA VAL A 377 6.61 10.71 0.33
C VAL A 377 5.93 12.04 0.63
N PHE A 378 6.43 12.80 1.61
CA PHE A 378 5.78 14.03 2.09
C PHE A 378 5.44 15.05 0.98
N PHE A 379 4.16 15.44 0.85
CA PHE A 379 3.65 16.30 -0.22
C PHE A 379 3.69 17.78 0.13
N ALA A 380 3.24 18.21 1.31
CA ALA A 380 3.30 19.63 1.69
C ALA A 380 4.74 20.10 1.94
N GLN A 381 4.97 21.41 1.91
CA GLN A 381 6.31 21.94 2.20
C GLN A 381 6.70 21.70 3.67
N ARG A 382 7.93 21.27 3.91
CA ARG A 382 8.52 21.13 5.24
C ARG A 382 9.90 21.77 5.29
N ASP A 383 9.88 23.09 5.41
CA ASP A 383 11.10 23.87 5.61
C ASP A 383 11.59 23.72 7.05
N ASN A 384 12.85 23.34 7.23
CA ASN A 384 13.44 23.20 8.55
C ASN A 384 14.16 24.49 9.01
N ASN A 385 14.18 25.52 8.16
CA ASN A 385 14.88 26.77 8.41
C ASN A 385 13.89 27.94 8.52
N ALA A 386 14.00 28.73 9.59
CA ALA A 386 13.22 29.97 9.75
C ALA A 386 13.80 31.17 8.98
N GLY A 387 15.00 31.02 8.40
CA GLY A 387 15.70 32.03 7.62
C GLY A 387 15.22 32.11 6.16
N PRO A 388 15.95 32.87 5.31
CA PRO A 388 15.57 33.05 3.91
C PRO A 388 15.90 31.86 2.99
N ALA A 389 16.74 30.92 3.45
CA ALA A 389 17.08 29.71 2.68
C ALA A 389 16.03 28.62 2.90
N LYS A 390 15.66 27.90 1.85
CA LYS A 390 14.69 26.80 1.92
C LYS A 390 15.43 25.49 2.13
N VAL A 391 15.46 24.98 3.36
CA VAL A 391 16.17 23.73 3.67
C VAL A 391 15.14 22.63 3.87
N THR A 392 14.99 21.79 2.84
CA THR A 392 13.90 20.81 2.72
C THR A 392 14.44 19.44 2.31
N SER A 393 13.63 18.39 2.48
CA SER A 393 14.01 17.02 2.07
C SER A 393 14.02 16.88 0.55
N MET A 394 15.16 16.47 -0.01
CA MET A 394 15.35 16.22 -1.43
C MET A 394 14.70 14.91 -1.90
N ASP A 395 14.36 14.01 -0.97
CA ASP A 395 13.67 12.77 -1.29
C ASP A 395 12.14 12.94 -1.39
N ALA A 396 11.59 13.96 -0.73
CA ALA A 396 10.16 14.27 -0.71
C ALA A 396 9.72 15.17 -1.88
N TRP A 397 8.44 15.56 -1.95
CA TRP A 397 7.95 16.48 -2.99
C TRP A 397 8.58 17.88 -2.93
N ASP A 398 9.18 18.26 -1.80
CA ASP A 398 10.01 19.46 -1.71
C ASP A 398 11.26 19.39 -2.58
N GLY A 399 11.79 18.20 -2.83
CA GLY A 399 12.83 17.97 -3.83
C GLY A 399 12.34 18.11 -5.27
N TYR A 400 11.03 18.24 -5.53
CA TYR A 400 10.42 18.29 -6.87
C TYR A 400 9.33 19.37 -6.96
N VAL A 401 9.64 20.59 -6.50
CA VAL A 401 8.68 21.70 -6.32
C VAL A 401 7.87 21.96 -7.59
N ALA A 402 8.52 21.94 -8.76
CA ALA A 402 7.83 22.18 -10.03
C ALA A 402 6.84 21.06 -10.39
N SER A 403 7.19 19.79 -10.12
CA SER A 403 6.29 18.65 -10.30
C SER A 403 5.10 18.72 -9.35
N ARG A 404 5.34 19.04 -8.07
CA ARG A 404 4.26 19.31 -7.10
C ARG A 404 3.31 20.39 -7.60
N ARG A 405 3.86 21.50 -8.11
CA ARG A 405 3.06 22.63 -8.61
C ARG A 405 2.20 22.26 -9.81
N ARG A 406 2.69 21.41 -10.73
CA ARG A 406 1.87 20.94 -11.87
C ARG A 406 0.66 20.13 -11.40
N ILE A 407 0.79 19.34 -10.34
CA ILE A 407 -0.32 18.57 -9.76
C ILE A 407 -1.31 19.48 -9.03
N THR A 408 -0.84 20.37 -8.15
CA THR A 408 -1.73 21.27 -7.42
C THR A 408 -2.44 22.26 -8.35
N GLN A 409 -1.76 22.77 -9.38
CA GLN A 409 -2.39 23.54 -10.44
C GLN A 409 -3.39 22.69 -11.24
N GLY A 410 -3.07 21.42 -11.48
CA GLY A 410 -3.97 20.46 -12.13
C GLY A 410 -5.31 20.27 -11.41
N TRP A 411 -5.32 20.33 -10.07
CA TRP A 411 -6.58 20.32 -9.30
C TRP A 411 -7.42 21.57 -9.56
N ILE A 412 -6.80 22.73 -9.57
CA ILE A 412 -7.47 24.01 -9.84
C ILE A 412 -8.02 24.03 -11.27
N ASP A 413 -7.20 23.66 -12.25
CA ASP A 413 -7.55 23.68 -13.67
C ASP A 413 -8.70 22.71 -13.99
N ALA A 414 -8.80 21.61 -13.24
CA ALA A 414 -9.85 20.61 -13.39
C ALA A 414 -11.07 20.83 -12.48
N ASP A 415 -11.08 21.89 -11.65
CA ASP A 415 -12.12 22.16 -10.65
C ASP A 415 -12.38 20.95 -9.73
N VAL A 416 -11.29 20.33 -9.24
CA VAL A 416 -11.40 19.17 -8.36
C VAL A 416 -12.05 19.59 -7.05
N ARG A 417 -13.16 18.92 -6.71
CA ARG A 417 -14.02 19.31 -5.59
C ARG A 417 -13.33 19.22 -4.23
N ASN A 418 -12.72 18.06 -3.94
CA ASN A 418 -12.05 17.79 -2.67
C ASN A 418 -10.75 16.98 -2.88
N PRO A 419 -9.60 17.65 -3.13
CA PRO A 419 -8.31 16.98 -3.21
C PRO A 419 -7.79 16.61 -1.81
N VAL A 420 -7.47 15.32 -1.61
CA VAL A 420 -6.85 14.82 -0.37
C VAL A 420 -5.63 13.96 -0.71
N VAL A 421 -4.49 14.23 -0.08
CA VAL A 421 -3.27 13.43 -0.22
C VAL A 421 -3.08 12.56 1.01
N LEU A 422 -2.77 11.28 0.79
CA LEU A 422 -2.40 10.30 1.81
C LEU A 422 -0.93 9.94 1.64
N THR A 423 -0.19 9.92 2.75
CA THR A 423 1.28 9.86 2.73
C THR A 423 1.81 8.90 3.81
N GLY A 424 2.96 8.27 3.55
CA GLY A 424 3.75 7.46 4.48
C GLY A 424 5.16 8.02 4.73
N ASP A 425 6.19 7.18 4.52
CA ASP A 425 7.64 7.48 4.53
C ASP A 425 8.22 8.00 5.87
N VAL A 426 7.74 9.14 6.38
CA VAL A 426 8.44 9.95 7.38
C VAL A 426 8.33 9.43 8.84
N HIS A 427 7.79 8.23 9.05
CA HIS A 427 7.69 7.53 10.33
C HIS A 427 6.94 8.27 11.47
N ALA A 428 6.27 9.38 11.18
CA ALA A 428 5.53 10.19 12.13
C ALA A 428 4.22 10.66 11.49
N HIS A 429 3.22 10.89 12.34
CA HIS A 429 1.96 11.45 11.90
C HIS A 429 2.09 12.95 11.67
N TRP A 430 1.49 13.41 10.57
CA TRP A 430 1.33 14.82 10.24
C TRP A 430 -0.03 15.09 9.59
N ALA A 431 -0.49 16.33 9.67
CA ALA A 431 -1.64 16.81 8.92
C ALA A 431 -1.33 18.23 8.43
N SER A 432 -1.69 18.53 7.18
CA SER A 432 -1.29 19.78 6.53
C SER A 432 -2.41 20.34 5.66
N ASP A 433 -2.49 21.67 5.63
CA ASP A 433 -3.15 22.37 4.54
C ASP A 433 -2.23 22.40 3.32
N LEU A 434 -2.75 22.08 2.13
CA LEU A 434 -1.96 22.16 0.90
C LEU A 434 -2.12 23.54 0.27
N LYS A 435 -1.01 24.14 -0.16
CA LYS A 435 -0.98 25.46 -0.81
C LYS A 435 -0.57 25.33 -2.28
N LEU A 436 -1.06 26.27 -3.10
CA LEU A 436 -0.51 26.47 -4.46
C LEU A 436 0.86 27.15 -4.41
N ASP A 437 0.99 28.11 -3.49
CA ASP A 437 2.20 28.86 -3.21
C ASP A 437 2.45 28.86 -1.71
N TYR A 438 3.54 28.23 -1.27
CA TYR A 438 3.90 28.14 0.15
C TYR A 438 4.64 29.39 0.64
N ASP A 439 5.07 30.28 -0.24
CA ASP A 439 5.66 31.57 0.13
C ASP A 439 4.60 32.64 0.40
N ASP A 440 3.34 32.39 0.01
CA ASP A 440 2.16 33.12 0.47
C ASP A 440 1.35 32.29 1.49
N PRO A 441 1.70 32.35 2.80
CA PRO A 441 0.98 31.61 3.83
C PRO A 441 -0.47 32.09 4.02
N THR A 442 -0.83 33.28 3.52
CA THR A 442 -2.19 33.82 3.57
C THR A 442 -3.06 33.38 2.40
N GLY A 443 -2.44 32.82 1.36
CA GLY A 443 -3.11 32.28 0.19
C GLY A 443 -4.07 31.13 0.52
N PRO A 444 -5.07 30.88 -0.32
CA PRO A 444 -6.05 29.83 -0.09
C PRO A 444 -5.38 28.45 -0.10
N SER A 445 -5.92 27.55 0.72
CA SER A 445 -5.58 26.13 0.63
C SER A 445 -6.25 25.52 -0.60
N VAL A 446 -5.60 24.54 -1.22
CA VAL A 446 -6.07 23.83 -2.42
C VAL A 446 -6.38 22.36 -2.15
N GLY A 447 -6.11 21.87 -0.94
CA GLY A 447 -6.39 20.51 -0.52
C GLY A 447 -5.89 20.26 0.90
N ALA A 448 -5.91 18.99 1.30
CA ALA A 448 -5.44 18.52 2.58
C ALA A 448 -4.45 17.37 2.40
N GLU A 449 -3.49 17.25 3.30
CA GLU A 449 -2.62 16.07 3.40
C GLU A 449 -2.75 15.42 4.78
N LEU A 450 -2.88 14.10 4.77
CA LEU A 450 -2.93 13.25 5.95
C LEU A 450 -1.76 12.25 5.88
N VAL A 451 -0.85 12.33 6.85
CA VAL A 451 0.37 11.51 6.87
C VAL A 451 0.27 10.46 7.96
N ALA A 452 0.36 9.19 7.57
CA ALA A 452 0.42 8.08 8.51
C ALA A 452 1.83 7.97 9.09
N THR A 453 1.90 7.75 10.40
CA THR A 453 3.12 7.24 11.03
C THR A 453 3.40 5.81 10.54
N SER A 454 4.55 5.29 10.93
CA SER A 454 4.95 3.92 10.70
C SER A 454 4.17 2.91 11.56
N ILE A 455 3.99 1.71 11.01
CA ILE A 455 3.52 0.55 11.76
C ILE A 455 4.48 0.21 12.91
N SER A 456 5.79 0.22 12.63
CA SER A 456 6.83 -0.14 13.60
C SER A 456 8.15 0.59 13.41
N THR A 457 8.45 1.14 12.22
CA THR A 457 9.74 1.77 11.95
C THR A 457 10.03 2.92 12.91
N GLY A 458 11.24 2.98 13.48
CA GLY A 458 11.62 3.95 14.51
C GLY A 458 11.34 3.51 15.96
N GLY A 459 10.74 2.33 16.17
CA GLY A 459 10.48 1.78 17.51
C GLY A 459 9.30 2.45 18.20
N ASN A 460 9.29 2.50 19.54
CA ASN A 460 8.12 3.02 20.29
C ASN A 460 7.78 4.48 19.98
N GLY A 461 8.80 5.30 19.69
CA GLY A 461 8.63 6.73 19.51
C GLY A 461 8.20 7.44 20.79
N ALA A 462 7.54 8.59 20.63
CA ALA A 462 7.10 9.42 21.74
C ALA A 462 5.90 10.32 21.39
N ASP A 463 5.12 10.65 22.41
CA ASP A 463 4.14 11.72 22.33
C ASP A 463 4.80 13.07 22.62
N SER A 464 4.29 14.14 22.00
CA SER A 464 4.72 15.52 22.23
C SER A 464 3.55 16.48 22.02
N ASP A 465 3.74 17.73 22.46
CA ASP A 465 2.78 18.80 22.21
C ASP A 465 2.99 19.29 20.77
N PRO A 466 2.03 19.04 19.84
CA PRO A 466 2.20 19.40 18.44
C PRO A 466 2.47 20.89 18.25
N ALA A 467 1.85 21.75 19.07
CA ALA A 467 1.98 23.20 18.96
C ALA A 467 3.41 23.72 19.25
N LYS A 468 4.26 22.89 19.87
CA LYS A 468 5.65 23.21 20.21
C LYS A 468 6.66 22.64 19.23
N HIS A 469 6.20 21.92 18.20
CA HIS A 469 7.08 21.33 17.21
C HIS A 469 7.68 22.43 16.31
N PRO A 470 9.02 22.48 16.14
CA PRO A 470 9.67 23.59 15.44
C PRO A 470 9.24 23.72 13.98
N PHE A 471 9.00 22.61 13.27
CA PHE A 471 8.48 22.65 11.90
C PHE A 471 7.11 23.33 11.81
N LEU A 472 6.22 23.16 12.80
CA LEU A 472 4.91 23.84 12.79
C LEU A 472 5.04 25.34 13.07
N THR A 473 6.09 25.75 13.77
CA THR A 473 6.39 27.17 13.99
C THR A 473 6.93 27.83 12.72
N ILE A 474 7.73 27.10 11.92
CA ILE A 474 8.29 27.57 10.66
C ILE A 474 7.26 27.52 9.52
N ASN A 475 6.43 26.48 9.50
CA ASN A 475 5.51 26.15 8.42
C ASN A 475 4.05 26.23 8.92
N PRO A 476 3.36 27.38 8.76
CA PRO A 476 2.03 27.61 9.34
C PRO A 476 0.92 26.74 8.74
N HIS A 477 1.16 26.10 7.59
CA HIS A 477 0.24 25.15 6.97
C HIS A 477 0.30 23.75 7.60
N LEU A 478 1.36 23.41 8.35
CA LEU A 478 1.41 22.18 9.14
C LEU A 478 0.54 22.33 10.39
N LYS A 479 -0.35 21.38 10.65
CA LYS A 479 -1.37 21.44 11.70
C LYS A 479 -1.22 20.37 12.78
N PHE A 480 -0.43 19.33 12.53
CA PHE A 480 -0.25 18.23 13.47
C PHE A 480 1.12 17.59 13.36
N TYR A 481 1.59 17.07 14.50
CA TYR A 481 2.75 16.20 14.61
C TYR A 481 2.52 15.18 15.74
N ASN A 482 2.84 13.91 15.50
CA ASN A 482 2.99 12.91 16.57
C ASN A 482 3.95 11.79 16.14
N ASN A 483 4.84 11.38 17.05
CA ASN A 483 5.88 10.39 16.77
C ASN A 483 5.62 9.06 17.47
N GLN A 484 4.37 8.68 17.72
CA GLN A 484 4.03 7.32 18.14
C GLN A 484 3.65 6.48 16.92
N ARG A 485 3.79 5.16 17.01
CA ARG A 485 3.43 4.22 15.93
C ARG A 485 1.93 4.02 15.84
N GLY A 486 1.44 3.57 14.69
CA GLY A 486 0.02 3.41 14.47
C GLY A 486 -0.40 3.47 13.01
N TYR A 487 -1.52 4.12 12.75
CA TYR A 487 -2.18 4.20 11.43
C TYR A 487 -3.20 5.35 11.42
N VAL A 488 -3.73 5.69 10.25
CA VAL A 488 -4.86 6.64 10.16
C VAL A 488 -6.11 5.88 9.75
N LEU A 489 -7.21 6.09 10.47
CA LEU A 489 -8.53 5.58 10.13
C LEU A 489 -9.41 6.73 9.67
N THR A 490 -9.97 6.63 8.47
CA THR A 490 -10.86 7.63 7.91
C THR A 490 -12.29 7.12 7.80
N LYS A 491 -13.25 8.03 7.97
CA LYS A 491 -14.64 7.83 7.57
C LYS A 491 -14.95 8.88 6.50
N ILE A 492 -15.16 8.41 5.26
CA ILE A 492 -15.39 9.25 4.09
C ILE A 492 -16.89 9.25 3.78
N GLU A 493 -17.51 10.40 3.94
CA GLU A 493 -18.93 10.65 3.68
C GLU A 493 -19.10 11.76 2.65
N ARG A 494 -20.33 12.08 2.26
CA ARG A 494 -20.57 13.04 1.17
C ARG A 494 -20.22 14.47 1.57
N ASP A 495 -20.49 14.81 2.81
CA ASP A 495 -20.36 16.14 3.40
C ASP A 495 -19.02 16.34 4.12
N GLN A 496 -18.35 15.26 4.53
CA GLN A 496 -17.05 15.35 5.19
C GLN A 496 -16.23 14.06 5.11
N MET A 497 -14.92 14.21 5.26
CA MET A 497 -13.97 13.16 5.61
C MET A 497 -13.48 13.39 7.04
N THR A 498 -13.73 12.43 7.93
CA THR A 498 -13.14 12.42 9.29
C THR A 498 -11.90 11.54 9.29
N ALA A 499 -10.79 11.99 9.85
CA ALA A 499 -9.52 11.28 9.94
C ALA A 499 -9.05 11.18 11.40
N ASP A 500 -9.05 9.97 11.93
CA ASP A 500 -8.53 9.63 13.26
C ASP A 500 -7.08 9.16 13.14
N PHE A 501 -6.18 9.90 13.79
CA PHE A 501 -4.78 9.55 13.92
C PHE A 501 -4.62 8.58 15.09
N LYS A 502 -4.58 7.28 14.80
CA LYS A 502 -4.58 6.19 15.76
C LYS A 502 -3.15 5.83 16.13
N VAL A 503 -2.87 5.75 17.43
CA VAL A 503 -1.54 5.44 17.94
C VAL A 503 -1.54 4.31 18.95
N VAL A 504 -0.42 3.60 19.02
CA VAL A 504 -0.10 2.67 20.10
C VAL A 504 1.08 3.23 20.92
N PRO A 505 1.08 3.04 22.26
CA PRO A 505 2.14 3.61 23.11
C PRO A 505 3.49 2.91 22.98
N GLN A 506 3.52 1.67 22.48
CA GLN A 506 4.74 0.91 22.27
C GLN A 506 4.52 -0.20 21.25
N VAL A 507 5.59 -0.56 20.53
CA VAL A 507 5.62 -1.67 19.57
C VAL A 507 6.74 -2.65 19.88
N GLN A 508 7.72 -2.28 20.71
CA GLN A 508 8.81 -3.18 21.12
C GLN A 508 8.34 -4.33 22.01
N THR A 509 7.12 -4.26 22.54
CA THR A 509 6.41 -5.38 23.16
C THR A 509 5.02 -5.51 22.54
N PRO A 510 4.49 -6.74 22.37
CA PRO A 510 3.21 -6.95 21.73
C PRO A 510 2.04 -6.54 22.64
N GLY A 511 0.88 -6.28 22.02
CA GLY A 511 -0.40 -6.24 22.71
C GLY A 511 -0.82 -4.88 23.29
N ALA A 512 -0.06 -3.82 23.06
CA ALA A 512 -0.45 -2.47 23.43
C ALA A 512 -1.84 -2.07 22.87
N GLY A 513 -2.62 -1.34 23.66
CA GLY A 513 -3.92 -0.81 23.23
C GLY A 513 -3.76 0.39 22.29
N VAL A 514 -4.69 0.54 21.35
CA VAL A 514 -4.75 1.70 20.44
C VAL A 514 -5.61 2.81 21.05
N TYR A 515 -5.29 4.06 20.72
CA TYR A 515 -6.19 5.19 20.96
C TYR A 515 -6.07 6.27 19.88
N THR A 516 -7.10 7.08 19.71
CA THR A 516 -7.06 8.26 18.83
C THR A 516 -6.27 9.38 19.52
N ARG A 517 -5.19 9.83 18.87
CA ARG A 517 -4.35 10.94 19.36
C ARG A 517 -4.91 12.30 18.95
N ALA A 518 -5.43 12.39 17.73
CA ALA A 518 -6.09 13.57 17.18
C ALA A 518 -7.14 13.14 16.15
N THR A 519 -8.16 13.97 15.96
CA THR A 519 -9.13 13.84 14.88
C THR A 519 -9.15 15.12 14.07
N PHE A 520 -9.10 14.97 12.75
CA PHE A 520 -9.26 16.04 11.79
C PHE A 520 -10.51 15.80 10.94
N VAL A 521 -11.15 16.88 10.51
CA VAL A 521 -12.26 16.87 9.55
C VAL A 521 -11.86 17.71 8.35
N ILE A 522 -12.16 17.18 7.16
CA ILE A 522 -12.13 17.92 5.90
C ILE A 522 -13.59 17.98 5.45
N GLU A 523 -14.15 19.19 5.38
CA GLU A 523 -15.54 19.39 4.96
C GLU A 523 -15.61 19.51 3.44
N ASP A 524 -16.73 19.08 2.87
CA ASP A 524 -16.98 19.21 1.43
C ASP A 524 -16.83 20.66 0.96
N GLN A 525 -15.99 20.87 -0.05
CA GLN A 525 -15.64 22.15 -0.65
C GLN A 525 -14.95 23.14 0.30
N VAL A 526 -14.40 22.67 1.42
CA VAL A 526 -13.57 23.46 2.32
C VAL A 526 -12.16 22.86 2.35
N PRO A 527 -11.23 23.34 1.49
CA PRO A 527 -9.88 22.82 1.43
C PRO A 527 -9.11 23.01 2.73
N GLY A 528 -8.36 21.98 3.13
CA GLY A 528 -7.54 21.98 4.35
C GLY A 528 -8.12 21.13 5.46
N VAL A 529 -7.41 21.06 6.58
CA VAL A 529 -7.78 20.19 7.72
C VAL A 529 -8.25 21.02 8.91
N GLN A 530 -9.35 20.58 9.55
CA GLN A 530 -9.88 21.19 10.76
C GLN A 530 -9.70 20.23 11.94
N GLN A 531 -8.92 20.63 12.94
CA GLN A 531 -8.72 19.81 14.13
C GLN A 531 -9.96 19.88 15.04
N THR A 532 -10.66 18.75 15.19
CA THR A 532 -11.85 18.65 16.04
C THR A 532 -11.58 17.97 17.36
N TYR A 533 -10.46 17.25 17.47
CA TYR A 533 -10.04 16.61 18.71
C TYR A 533 -8.51 16.54 18.80
N LEU A 534 -8.00 16.80 20.01
CA LEU A 534 -6.62 16.58 20.40
C LEU A 534 -6.63 15.92 21.79
N ARG A 535 -6.12 14.70 21.88
CA ARG A 535 -5.94 14.06 23.18
C ARG A 535 -4.89 14.84 23.99
N PRO A 536 -5.14 15.17 25.27
CA PRO A 536 -4.09 15.70 26.13
C PRO A 536 -2.95 14.69 26.26
N MET A 537 -1.71 15.18 26.34
CA MET A 537 -0.55 14.33 26.60
C MET A 537 -0.74 13.57 27.91
N ASP A 538 -0.41 12.29 27.93
CA ASP A 538 -0.37 11.49 29.14
C ASP A 538 0.95 11.75 29.88
N PRO A 539 0.95 12.35 31.09
CA PRO A 539 2.18 12.59 31.84
C PRO A 539 2.91 11.30 32.25
N ALA A 540 2.22 10.15 32.24
CA ALA A 540 2.77 8.85 32.59
C ALA A 540 3.47 8.16 31.40
N LEU A 541 3.09 8.49 30.17
CA LEU A 541 3.89 8.15 28.99
C LEU A 541 5.11 9.06 28.97
N ARG A 542 6.29 8.53 28.65
CA ARG A 542 7.52 9.34 28.58
C ARG A 542 7.25 10.57 27.70
N ALA A 543 7.12 11.74 28.31
CA ALA A 543 7.28 12.98 27.58
C ALA A 543 8.72 13.00 27.11
N ALA A 544 8.94 12.93 25.79
CA ALA A 544 10.26 13.22 25.26
C ALA A 544 10.63 14.67 25.62
N GLN A 545 11.93 14.97 25.68
CA GLN A 545 12.38 16.34 25.49
C GLN A 545 11.71 16.92 24.25
N GLN A 546 11.50 18.24 24.24
CA GLN A 546 10.94 18.92 23.08
C GLN A 546 11.78 18.59 21.85
N MET A 547 11.16 17.99 20.84
CA MET A 547 11.85 17.58 19.62
C MET A 547 12.48 18.79 18.94
N THR A 548 13.75 18.66 18.57
CA THR A 548 14.45 19.70 17.79
C THR A 548 14.31 19.48 16.28
N VAL A 549 14.69 20.48 15.49
CA VAL A 549 14.77 20.35 14.03
C VAL A 549 15.75 19.24 13.66
N GLU A 550 16.93 19.25 14.27
CA GLU A 550 17.99 18.29 14.01
C GLU A 550 17.56 16.86 14.36
N GLU A 551 16.85 16.67 15.47
CA GLU A 551 16.32 15.36 15.84
C GLU A 551 15.26 14.86 14.86
N THR A 552 14.39 15.74 14.38
CA THR A 552 13.36 15.41 13.37
C THR A 552 14.03 14.97 12.07
N VAL A 553 14.95 15.79 11.55
CA VAL A 553 15.73 15.49 10.34
C VAL A 553 16.47 14.17 10.51
N ARG A 554 17.16 13.97 11.64
CA ARG A 554 17.87 12.74 11.95
C ARG A 554 16.96 11.50 11.89
N LEU A 555 15.80 11.57 12.55
CA LEU A 555 14.86 10.45 12.58
C LEU A 555 14.30 10.12 11.19
N GLU A 556 14.18 11.10 10.32
CA GLU A 556 13.67 10.93 8.95
C GLU A 556 14.75 10.49 7.97
N THR A 557 15.98 11.03 8.05
CA THR A 557 16.98 10.84 6.99
C THR A 557 18.20 10.01 7.38
N GLU A 558 18.53 9.86 8.67
CA GLU A 558 19.64 8.97 9.03
C GLU A 558 19.15 7.53 8.92
N ARG A 559 19.55 6.92 7.81
CA ARG A 559 19.49 5.49 7.50
C ARG A 559 20.94 4.99 7.27
N PRO A 560 21.24 3.73 7.56
CA PRO A 560 22.59 3.16 7.46
C PRO A 560 23.20 3.16 6.04
#